data_AF-A0AB36CPJ7-F1
#
_entry.id   AF-A0AB36CPJ7-F1
#
_cell.length_a   1.000
_cell.length_b   1.000
_cell.length_c   1.000
_cell.angle_alpha   90.00
_cell.angle_beta   90.00
_cell.angle_gamma   90.00
#
_symmetry.space_group_name_H-M   'P 1'
#
loop_
_entity.id
_entity.type
_entity.pdbx_description
1 polymer ?
#
loop_
_entity_poly.entity_id
_entity_poly.type
_entity_poly.pdbx_seq_one_letter_code
_entity_poly.pdbx_strand_id
1 'polypeptide(L)'
;MSSDRETLEKILGGKIEQSNSRNVPGVTVVDGQKVVYFSDDGKNKFRKQFNNITCFSEPPNAVRGGVNDRGCKVTPPSGPLFYAISYHGDLDGWRKDIEAGAIGLGLLLAQIKGDQLVISDGRSIPLSDCKIEFS
;
A
#
# COMPACT_ATOMS: atom_id res chain seq x y z
N MET A 1 -18.71 -5.31 -33.31
CA MET A 1 -19.52 -4.82 -32.18
C MET A 1 -18.55 -4.43 -31.08
N SER A 2 -18.56 -3.16 -30.65
CA SER A 2 -17.74 -2.70 -29.52
C SER A 2 -18.19 -3.44 -28.27
N SER A 3 -17.26 -3.99 -27.49
CA SER A 3 -17.63 -4.55 -26.18
C SER A 3 -18.14 -3.44 -25.27
N ASP A 4 -19.05 -3.73 -24.34
CA ASP A 4 -19.57 -2.76 -23.36
C ASP A 4 -18.44 -2.05 -22.59
N ARG A 5 -17.33 -2.77 -22.40
CA ARG A 5 -16.10 -2.28 -21.80
C ARG A 5 -15.42 -1.18 -22.62
N GLU A 6 -15.23 -1.37 -23.92
CA GLU A 6 -14.60 -0.37 -24.79
C GLU A 6 -15.43 0.92 -24.82
N THR A 7 -16.76 0.78 -24.78
CA THR A 7 -17.69 1.90 -24.66
C THR A 7 -17.47 2.64 -23.34
N LEU A 8 -17.36 1.93 -22.22
CA LEU A 8 -17.11 2.53 -20.90
C LEU A 8 -15.74 3.20 -20.80
N GLU A 9 -14.68 2.57 -21.30
CA GLU A 9 -13.32 3.14 -21.33
C GLU A 9 -13.28 4.46 -22.12
N LYS A 10 -14.04 4.52 -23.23
CA LYS A 10 -14.17 5.74 -24.03
C LYS A 10 -14.93 6.85 -23.31
N ILE A 11 -15.98 6.51 -22.56
CA ILE A 11 -16.74 7.47 -21.73
C ILE A 11 -15.87 8.02 -20.59
N LEU A 12 -15.10 7.15 -19.95
CA LEU A 12 -14.24 7.50 -18.81
C LEU A 12 -12.94 8.20 -19.21
N GLY A 13 -12.58 8.18 -20.49
CA GLY A 13 -11.34 8.76 -21.00
C GLY A 13 -10.08 8.00 -20.58
N GLY A 14 -10.21 6.71 -20.24
CA GLY A 14 -9.12 5.90 -19.72
C GLY A 14 -9.43 4.40 -19.75
N LYS A 15 -8.37 3.57 -19.72
CA LYS A 15 -8.52 2.11 -19.67
C LYS A 15 -8.99 1.67 -18.28
N ILE A 16 -9.90 0.72 -18.23
CA ILE A 16 -10.33 0.08 -16.99
C ILE A 16 -9.29 -0.99 -16.66
N GLU A 17 -8.75 -1.01 -15.45
CA GLU A 17 -7.71 -1.98 -15.08
C GLU A 17 -8.25 -3.42 -15.15
N GLN A 18 -7.50 -4.35 -15.75
CA GLN A 18 -7.84 -5.77 -15.78
C GLN A 18 -7.28 -6.47 -14.54
N SER A 19 -7.97 -7.50 -14.05
CA SER A 19 -7.49 -8.32 -12.93
C SER A 19 -6.10 -8.91 -13.19
N ASN A 20 -5.80 -9.26 -14.44
CA ASN A 20 -4.52 -9.86 -14.85
C ASN A 20 -3.45 -8.82 -15.21
N SER A 21 -3.76 -7.52 -15.11
CA SER A 21 -2.81 -6.42 -15.38
C SER A 21 -2.45 -5.63 -14.13
N ARG A 22 -2.80 -6.13 -12.93
CA ARG A 22 -2.53 -5.43 -11.68
C ARG A 22 -1.02 -5.36 -11.45
N ASN A 23 -0.50 -4.14 -11.45
CA ASN A 23 0.88 -3.88 -11.06
C ASN A 23 1.01 -3.88 -9.53
N VAL A 24 2.17 -4.27 -9.02
CA VAL A 24 2.49 -4.13 -7.60
C VAL A 24 2.44 -2.65 -7.22
N PRO A 25 1.62 -2.25 -6.22
CA PRO A 25 1.54 -0.86 -5.78
C PRO A 25 2.91 -0.27 -5.44
N GLY A 26 3.19 0.94 -5.92
CA GLY A 26 4.48 1.61 -5.70
C GLY A 26 5.55 1.33 -6.75
N VAL A 27 5.35 0.38 -7.69
CA VAL A 27 6.22 0.24 -8.87
C VAL A 27 6.07 1.43 -9.81
N THR A 28 4.84 1.85 -10.07
CA THR A 28 4.55 3.07 -10.84
C THR A 28 4.23 4.21 -9.88
N VAL A 29 4.91 5.33 -10.06
CA VAL A 29 4.64 6.56 -9.29
C VAL A 29 3.36 7.19 -9.82
N VAL A 30 2.43 7.47 -8.92
CA VAL A 30 1.21 8.22 -9.20
C VAL A 30 1.32 9.57 -8.50
N ASP A 31 1.17 10.66 -9.26
CA ASP A 31 1.29 12.00 -8.70
C ASP A 31 0.23 12.25 -7.61
N GLY A 32 0.63 12.97 -6.56
CA GLY A 32 -0.23 13.23 -5.39
C GLY A 32 -0.55 12.03 -4.50
N GLN A 33 0.03 10.85 -4.76
CA GLN A 33 -0.17 9.64 -3.97
C GLN A 33 1.17 9.02 -3.53
N LYS A 34 1.17 8.40 -2.36
CA LYS A 34 2.27 7.55 -1.88
C LYS A 34 1.74 6.17 -1.52
N VAL A 35 2.60 5.17 -1.70
CA VAL A 35 2.33 3.78 -1.30
C VAL A 35 3.33 3.39 -0.22
N VAL A 36 2.83 2.72 0.82
CA VAL A 36 3.64 2.11 1.87
C VAL A 36 3.04 0.76 2.22
N TYR A 37 3.89 -0.11 2.72
CA TYR A 37 3.55 -1.45 3.15
C TYR A 37 3.77 -1.54 4.66
N PHE A 38 2.87 -2.19 5.39
CA PHE A 38 3.08 -2.48 6.82
C PHE A 38 3.01 -3.98 7.09
N SER A 39 3.87 -4.49 7.97
CA SER A 39 3.91 -5.91 8.30
C SER A 39 2.66 -6.37 9.05
N ASP A 40 2.20 -7.59 8.78
CA ASP A 40 1.16 -8.27 9.56
C ASP A 40 1.59 -8.47 11.02
N ASP A 41 0.68 -8.21 11.95
CA ASP A 41 0.97 -8.30 13.39
C ASP A 41 0.76 -9.71 13.98
N GLY A 42 0.27 -10.66 13.18
CA GLY A 42 -0.04 -12.03 13.56
C GLY A 42 -1.18 -12.17 14.58
N LYS A 43 -1.89 -11.08 14.90
CA LYS A 43 -2.84 -11.00 16.03
C LYS A 43 -4.22 -10.51 15.61
N ASN A 44 -4.28 -9.46 14.79
CA ASN A 44 -5.50 -8.79 14.41
C ASN A 44 -5.88 -9.13 12.96
N LYS A 45 -7.20 -9.09 12.68
CA LYS A 45 -7.67 -9.09 11.28
C LYS A 45 -7.23 -7.79 10.59
N PHE A 46 -6.94 -7.87 9.30
CA PHE A 46 -6.49 -6.74 8.48
C PHE A 46 -7.24 -5.43 8.77
N ARG A 47 -8.57 -5.40 8.71
CA ARG A 47 -9.36 -4.16 8.93
C ARG A 47 -9.07 -3.50 10.28
N LYS A 48 -8.88 -4.30 11.34
CA LYS A 48 -8.56 -3.78 12.67
C LYS A 48 -7.11 -3.28 12.71
N GLN A 49 -6.16 -4.02 12.16
CA GLN A 49 -4.76 -3.60 12.11
C GLN A 49 -4.59 -2.32 11.27
N PHE A 50 -5.26 -2.24 10.11
CA PHE A 50 -5.32 -1.05 9.25
C PHE A 50 -5.80 0.17 10.05
N ASN A 51 -6.92 0.06 10.76
CA ASN A 51 -7.40 1.17 11.59
C ASN A 51 -6.40 1.52 12.72
N ASN A 52 -5.81 0.51 13.37
CA ASN A 52 -4.85 0.74 14.44
C ASN A 52 -3.61 1.52 13.96
N ILE A 53 -3.09 1.22 12.77
CA ILE A 53 -1.92 1.92 12.23
C ILE A 53 -2.26 3.29 11.66
N THR A 54 -3.42 3.45 10.99
CA THR A 54 -3.78 4.73 10.34
C THR A 54 -4.42 5.74 11.27
N CYS A 55 -4.97 5.30 12.41
CA CYS A 55 -5.63 6.14 13.40
C CYS A 55 -4.92 6.09 14.76
N PHE A 56 -3.59 5.90 14.75
CA PHE A 56 -2.80 5.76 15.97
C PHE A 56 -2.62 7.07 16.73
N SER A 57 -2.37 8.17 16.01
CA SER A 57 -2.12 9.49 16.59
C SER A 57 -3.43 10.17 17.01
N GLU A 58 -3.42 10.81 18.19
CA GLU A 58 -4.50 11.67 18.65
C GLU A 58 -3.93 12.98 19.23
N PRO A 59 -4.16 14.15 18.59
CA PRO A 59 -4.86 14.32 17.31
C PRO A 59 -4.06 13.78 16.11
N PRO A 60 -4.73 13.50 14.97
CA PRO A 60 -4.04 13.13 13.72
C PRO A 60 -3.08 14.23 13.24
N ASN A 61 -1.96 13.83 12.65
CA ASN A 61 -1.06 14.76 11.96
C ASN A 61 -1.61 15.15 10.58
N ALA A 62 -2.27 14.22 9.88
CA ALA A 62 -2.91 14.48 8.60
C ALA A 62 -4.16 15.33 8.77
N VAL A 63 -4.22 16.49 8.08
CA VAL A 63 -5.39 17.39 8.14
C VAL A 63 -6.34 17.25 6.95
N ARG A 64 -5.94 16.51 5.90
CA ARG A 64 -6.76 16.28 4.69
C ARG A 64 -6.33 15.04 3.91
N GLY A 65 -7.22 14.58 3.04
CA GLY A 65 -6.98 13.44 2.17
C GLY A 65 -7.45 12.13 2.79
N GLY A 66 -6.80 11.03 2.42
CA GLY A 66 -7.23 9.70 2.86
C GLY A 66 -6.18 8.64 2.65
N VAL A 67 -6.40 7.51 3.32
CA VAL A 67 -5.59 6.29 3.22
C VAL A 67 -6.50 5.13 2.82
N ASN A 68 -6.05 4.31 1.87
CA ASN A 68 -6.82 3.22 1.29
C ASN A 68 -5.99 1.94 1.23
N ASP A 69 -6.65 0.81 1.46
CA ASP A 69 -6.12 -0.50 1.09
C ASP A 69 -5.91 -0.59 -0.44
N ARG A 70 -4.82 -1.23 -0.85
CA ARG A 70 -4.53 -1.51 -2.27
C ARG A 70 -4.80 -2.96 -2.67
N GLY A 71 -5.28 -3.79 -1.74
CA GLY A 71 -5.63 -5.19 -2.01
C GLY A 71 -4.45 -6.00 -2.50
N CYS A 72 -3.23 -5.60 -2.13
CA CYS A 72 -1.99 -6.26 -2.52
C CYS A 72 -1.21 -6.63 -1.26
N LYS A 73 -0.68 -7.85 -1.26
CA LYS A 73 0.16 -8.37 -0.20
C LYS A 73 1.50 -8.82 -0.78
N VAL A 74 2.57 -8.56 -0.04
CA VAL A 74 3.93 -8.94 -0.43
C VAL A 74 4.55 -9.71 0.73
N THR A 75 5.06 -10.92 0.47
CA THR A 75 5.77 -11.72 1.47
C THR A 75 7.20 -11.97 0.98
N PRO A 76 8.22 -11.34 1.57
CA PRO A 76 9.60 -11.66 1.28
C PRO A 76 9.99 -13.06 1.80
N PRO A 77 11.05 -13.68 1.25
CA PRO A 77 11.57 -14.95 1.75
C PRO A 77 11.88 -14.86 3.25
N SER A 78 11.32 -15.77 4.04
CA SER A 78 11.54 -15.86 5.49
C SER A 78 11.20 -14.58 6.29
N GLY A 79 10.39 -13.67 5.73
CA GLY A 79 9.94 -12.45 6.40
C GLY A 79 8.43 -12.42 6.63
N PRO A 80 7.92 -11.37 7.31
CA PRO A 80 6.50 -11.25 7.56
C PRO A 80 5.73 -10.89 6.29
N LEU A 81 4.43 -11.18 6.28
CA LEU A 81 3.50 -10.66 5.29
C LEU A 81 3.42 -9.13 5.40
N PHE A 82 3.36 -8.42 4.28
CA PHE A 82 3.14 -6.98 4.25
C PHE A 82 1.87 -6.62 3.48
N TYR A 83 1.08 -5.69 4.01
CA TYR A 83 -0.12 -5.14 3.37
C TYR A 83 0.16 -3.80 2.71
N ALA A 84 -0.23 -3.67 1.44
CA ALA A 84 -0.09 -2.43 0.68
C ALA A 84 -1.22 -1.43 1.01
N ILE A 85 -0.84 -0.21 1.36
CA ILE A 85 -1.76 0.92 1.48
C ILE A 85 -1.26 2.11 0.66
N SER A 86 -2.18 2.96 0.25
CA SER A 86 -1.86 4.25 -0.38
C SER A 86 -2.46 5.40 0.40
N TYR A 87 -1.79 6.54 0.43
CA TYR A 87 -2.34 7.78 0.98
C TYR A 87 -2.12 8.96 0.03
N HIS A 88 -3.00 9.96 0.13
CA HIS A 88 -3.00 11.15 -0.71
C HIS A 88 -3.48 12.37 0.09
N GLY A 89 -3.35 13.58 -0.49
CA GLY A 89 -3.73 14.83 0.16
C GLY A 89 -2.60 15.40 1.02
N ASP A 90 -2.68 15.27 2.34
CA ASP A 90 -1.60 15.67 3.25
C ASP A 90 -0.56 14.55 3.38
N LEU A 91 0.34 14.46 2.40
CA LEU A 91 1.33 13.38 2.34
C LEU A 91 2.25 13.35 3.56
N ASP A 92 2.63 14.52 4.09
CA ASP A 92 3.51 14.59 5.26
C ASP A 92 2.80 14.24 6.55
N GLY A 93 1.56 14.69 6.73
CA GLY A 93 0.73 14.30 7.86
C GLY A 93 0.46 12.79 7.88
N TRP A 94 0.06 12.22 6.75
CA TRP A 94 -0.19 10.78 6.64
C TRP A 94 1.07 9.94 6.88
N ARG A 95 2.22 10.38 6.35
CA ARG A 95 3.49 9.72 6.61
C ARG A 95 3.81 9.68 8.10
N LYS A 96 3.67 10.82 8.80
CA LYS A 96 3.90 10.89 10.26
C LYS A 96 2.96 9.98 11.04
N ASP A 97 1.68 9.95 10.70
CA ASP A 97 0.70 9.10 11.38
C ASP A 97 0.99 7.61 11.19
N ILE A 98 1.32 7.20 9.96
CA ILE A 98 1.67 5.81 9.66
C ILE A 98 2.99 5.40 10.33
N GLU A 99 4.00 6.28 10.33
CA GLU A 99 5.28 6.04 11.02
C GLU A 99 5.06 5.91 12.54
N ALA A 100 4.27 6.80 13.14
CA ALA A 100 3.92 6.73 14.57
C ALA A 100 3.16 5.44 14.90
N GLY A 101 2.17 5.07 14.08
CA GLY A 101 1.43 3.82 14.24
C GLY A 101 2.31 2.58 14.11
N ALA A 102 3.21 2.55 13.13
CA ALA A 102 4.13 1.44 12.96
C ALA A 102 5.05 1.29 14.17
N ILE A 103 5.65 2.38 14.64
CA ILE A 103 6.53 2.38 15.83
C ILE A 103 5.76 1.92 17.07
N GLY A 104 4.58 2.51 17.33
CA GLY A 104 3.78 2.20 18.52
C GLY A 104 3.22 0.78 18.54
N LEU A 105 3.03 0.16 17.37
CA LEU A 105 2.55 -1.21 17.23
C LEU A 105 3.67 -2.23 17.01
N GLY A 106 4.93 -1.80 16.90
CA GLY A 106 6.08 -2.66 16.62
C GLY A 106 6.04 -3.31 15.23
N LEU A 107 5.51 -2.59 14.24
CA LEU A 107 5.41 -3.05 12.86
C LEU A 107 6.58 -2.56 12.01
N LEU A 108 6.97 -3.37 11.03
CA LEU A 108 7.89 -2.95 9.99
C LEU A 108 7.11 -2.22 8.89
N LEU A 109 7.71 -1.15 8.39
CA LEU A 109 7.25 -0.51 7.16
C LEU A 109 8.11 -0.97 5.99
N ALA A 110 7.53 -1.01 4.80
CA ALA A 110 8.27 -1.24 3.58
C ALA A 110 7.78 -0.36 2.44
N GLN A 111 8.61 -0.18 1.43
CA GLN A 111 8.31 0.58 0.22
C GLN A 111 8.90 -0.12 -0.99
N ILE A 112 8.27 0.06 -2.14
CA ILE A 112 8.86 -0.35 -3.41
C ILE A 112 9.78 0.76 -3.92
N LYS A 113 11.02 0.40 -4.23
CA LYS A 113 12.00 1.28 -4.88
C LYS A 113 12.59 0.55 -6.08
N GLY A 114 12.17 0.93 -7.28
CA GLY A 114 12.50 0.18 -8.49
C GLY A 114 11.88 -1.22 -8.44
N ASP A 115 12.71 -2.24 -8.50
CA ASP A 115 12.33 -3.65 -8.42
C ASP A 115 12.55 -4.26 -7.01
N GLN A 116 12.78 -3.43 -5.99
CA GLN A 116 13.10 -3.87 -4.64
C GLN A 116 11.98 -3.53 -3.64
N LEU A 117 11.68 -4.48 -2.75
CA LEU A 117 11.00 -4.24 -1.48
C LEU A 117 12.04 -3.80 -0.45
N VAL A 118 12.01 -2.52 -0.07
CA VAL A 118 12.90 -1.94 0.95
C VAL A 118 12.16 -1.86 2.27
N ILE A 119 12.65 -2.59 3.27
CA ILE A 119 12.05 -2.73 4.60
C ILE A 119 12.75 -1.77 5.58
N SER A 120 12.01 -1.25 6.55
CA SER A 120 12.48 -0.29 7.55
C SER A 120 13.59 -0.81 8.47
N ASP A 121 13.81 -2.13 8.52
CA ASP A 121 14.93 -2.77 9.23
C ASP A 121 16.23 -2.82 8.42
N GLY A 122 16.24 -2.23 7.21
CA GLY A 122 17.40 -2.12 6.34
C GLY A 122 17.52 -3.21 5.28
N ARG A 123 16.64 -4.23 5.29
CA ARG A 123 16.62 -5.25 4.23
C ARG A 123 16.10 -4.66 2.92
N SER A 124 16.72 -5.06 1.81
CA SER A 124 16.25 -4.79 0.45
C SER A 124 16.16 -6.13 -0.28
N ILE A 125 14.99 -6.45 -0.80
CA ILE A 125 14.68 -7.77 -1.34
C ILE A 125 14.10 -7.59 -2.75
N PRO A 126 14.63 -8.28 -3.78
CA PRO A 126 14.06 -8.25 -5.11
C PRO A 126 12.60 -8.68 -5.09
N LEU A 127 11.74 -7.96 -5.82
CA LEU A 127 10.32 -8.31 -5.97
C LEU A 127 10.14 -9.68 -6.63
N SER A 128 11.09 -10.11 -7.47
CA SER A 128 11.13 -11.45 -8.05
C SER A 128 11.19 -12.57 -7.01
N ASP A 129 11.75 -12.28 -5.84
CA ASP A 129 11.95 -13.24 -4.76
C ASP A 129 10.77 -13.21 -3.77
N CYS A 130 9.90 -12.20 -3.88
CA CYS A 130 8.74 -12.03 -3.04
C CYS A 130 7.54 -12.81 -3.59
N LYS A 131 6.74 -13.38 -2.69
CA LYS A 131 5.38 -13.84 -3.04
C LYS A 131 4.45 -12.63 -3.08
N ILE A 132 3.79 -12.40 -4.21
CA ILE A 132 2.83 -11.31 -4.41
C ILE A 132 1.42 -11.88 -4.55
N GLU A 133 0.47 -11.35 -3.78
CA GLU A 133 -0.93 -11.77 -3.81
C GLU A 133 -1.85 -10.57 -3.95
N PHE A 134 -2.88 -10.69 -4.80
CA PHE A 134 -3.92 -9.68 -4.97
C PHE A 134 -5.27 -10.23 -4.50
N SER A 135 -6.05 -9.39 -3.82
CA SER A 135 -7.44 -9.69 -3.39
C SER A 135 -8.50 -8.94 -4.19
#